data_AF-A0A2P4NYB3-F1
#
_entry.id   AF-A0A2P4NYB3-F1
#
_cell.length_a   1.000
_cell.length_b   1.000
_cell.length_c   1.000
_cell.angle_alpha   90.00
_cell.angle_beta   90.00
_cell.angle_gamma   90.00
#
_symmetry.space_group_name_H-M   'P 1'
#
loop_
_entity.id
_entity.type
_entity.pdbx_description
1 polymer ?
#
loop_
_entity_poly.entity_id
_entity_poly.type
_entity_poly.pdbx_seq_one_letter_code
_entity_poly.pdbx_strand_id
1 'polypeptide(L)'
;NKFWCRLAIPLLWENPFSIIENSISTRNYNFIGIYLHNLNGELKTKFNEYKINDNLLSSNTLFNYPSFIKYLNTWEFISSAKRWSEDVFRTLESKYKSSLEDLGSESDFGILIQTSLLKIFIENEINIHTLEIETKSYFDIYFEDFLELILQNTNFIHNIKNLKLSVLIRIFFFINHYHYQKIIIVQIL
;
A
#
# COMPACT_ATOMS: atom_id res chain seq x y z
N ASN A 1 29.12 3.14 8.94
CA ASN A 1 28.85 3.57 10.34
C ASN A 1 27.42 3.17 10.72
N LYS A 2 27.24 2.11 11.53
CA LYS A 2 25.93 1.49 11.83
C LYS A 2 25.03 2.36 12.73
N PHE A 3 25.61 3.30 13.48
CA PHE A 3 24.90 4.16 14.40
C PHE A 3 24.03 5.19 13.67
N TRP A 4 24.62 5.94 12.73
CA TRP A 4 23.89 6.93 11.94
C TRP A 4 22.73 6.31 11.14
N CYS A 5 22.92 5.09 10.59
CA CYS A 5 21.84 4.39 9.89
C CYS A 5 20.64 4.10 10.82
N ARG A 6 20.88 3.72 12.09
CA ARG A 6 19.79 3.47 13.05
C ARG A 6 18.97 4.71 13.39
N LEU A 7 19.56 5.91 13.28
CA LEU A 7 18.86 7.18 13.50
C LEU A 7 18.18 7.68 12.22
N ALA A 8 18.85 7.59 11.08
CA ALA A 8 18.34 8.13 9.82
C ALA A 8 17.23 7.28 9.20
N ILE A 9 17.32 5.94 9.28
CA ILE A 9 16.37 5.04 8.61
C ILE A 9 14.93 5.22 9.12
N PRO A 10 14.65 5.29 10.44
CA PRO A 10 13.28 5.54 10.90
C PRO A 10 12.69 6.85 10.36
N LEU A 11 13.50 7.91 10.24
CA LEU A 11 13.05 9.21 9.73
C LEU A 11 12.78 9.18 8.23
N LEU A 12 13.65 8.52 7.46
CA LEU A 12 13.48 8.38 6.00
C LEU A 12 12.27 7.51 5.62
N TRP A 13 11.93 6.55 6.48
CA TRP A 13 10.83 5.61 6.27
C TRP A 13 9.54 6.01 7.00
N GLU A 14 9.48 7.22 7.55
CA GLU A 14 8.29 7.74 8.21
C GLU A 14 7.11 7.92 7.24
N ASN A 15 7.40 8.40 6.02
CA ASN A 15 6.46 8.58 4.92
C ASN A 15 7.05 8.17 3.56
N PRO A 16 7.22 6.87 3.29
CA PRO A 16 7.88 6.39 2.06
C PRO A 16 7.02 6.60 0.81
N PHE A 17 5.69 6.65 0.97
CA PHE A 17 4.73 6.79 -0.11
C PHE A 17 4.60 8.23 -0.63
N SER A 18 5.09 9.23 0.10
CA SER A 18 4.97 10.66 -0.24
C SER A 18 5.33 10.98 -1.70
N ILE A 19 4.35 11.46 -2.47
CA ILE A 19 4.52 11.79 -3.88
C ILE A 19 4.66 13.30 -4.02
N ILE A 20 5.78 13.75 -4.59
CA ILE A 20 5.90 15.14 -5.06
C ILE A 20 5.24 15.18 -6.45
N GLU A 21 4.23 16.04 -6.66
CA GLU A 21 3.33 16.01 -7.83
C GLU A 21 4.06 15.99 -9.20
N ASN A 22 5.25 16.58 -9.29
CA ASN A 22 6.05 16.61 -10.51
C ASN A 22 6.96 15.38 -10.73
N SER A 23 6.92 14.39 -9.83
CA SER A 23 7.82 13.23 -9.83
C SER A 23 7.12 11.90 -10.11
N ILE A 24 5.79 11.89 -10.31
CA ILE A 24 4.99 10.67 -10.41
C ILE A 24 5.50 9.69 -11.48
N SER A 25 5.93 10.19 -12.63
CA SER A 25 6.38 9.36 -13.76
C SER A 25 7.86 8.96 -13.69
N THR A 26 8.66 9.61 -12.84
CA THR A 26 10.11 9.39 -12.75
C THR A 26 10.55 8.83 -11.40
N ARG A 27 9.62 8.70 -10.45
CA ARG A 27 9.88 8.23 -9.11
C ARG A 27 10.20 6.74 -9.15
N ASN A 28 11.20 6.35 -8.37
CA ASN A 28 11.55 4.95 -8.19
C ASN A 28 10.69 4.36 -7.06
N TYR A 29 9.83 3.40 -7.40
CA TYR A 29 8.94 2.72 -6.45
C TYR A 29 9.50 1.39 -5.91
N ASN A 30 10.79 1.08 -6.16
CA ASN A 30 11.42 -0.18 -5.75
C ASN A 30 11.43 -0.41 -4.23
N PHE A 31 11.20 0.63 -3.42
CA PHE A 31 11.01 0.48 -1.98
C PHE A 31 9.84 -0.44 -1.64
N ILE A 32 8.85 -0.60 -2.54
CA ILE A 32 7.75 -1.56 -2.37
C ILE A 32 8.26 -3.00 -2.35
N GLY A 33 9.26 -3.32 -3.18
CA GLY A 33 9.92 -4.63 -3.18
C GLY A 33 10.55 -4.97 -1.82
N ILE A 34 10.97 -3.97 -1.04
CA ILE A 34 11.53 -4.17 0.30
C ILE A 34 10.45 -4.70 1.27
N TYR A 35 9.23 -4.18 1.20
CA TYR A 35 8.11 -4.71 2.01
C TYR A 35 7.74 -6.13 1.60
N LEU A 36 7.70 -6.37 0.29
CA LEU A 36 7.28 -7.65 -0.28
C LEU A 36 8.37 -8.74 -0.20
N HIS A 37 9.60 -8.42 0.20
CA HIS A 37 10.67 -9.42 0.32
C HIS A 37 10.36 -10.51 1.34
N ASN A 38 9.78 -10.13 2.48
CA ASN A 38 9.52 -11.06 3.58
C ASN A 38 8.12 -11.69 3.50
N LEU A 39 7.51 -11.75 2.31
CA LEU A 39 6.23 -12.43 2.12
C LEU A 39 6.31 -13.89 2.55
N ASN A 40 5.29 -14.35 3.27
CA ASN A 40 5.18 -15.72 3.73
C ASN A 40 3.77 -16.29 3.40
N GLY A 41 3.60 -17.60 3.61
CA GLY A 41 2.31 -18.26 3.50
C GLY A 41 1.61 -18.10 2.13
N GLU A 42 0.31 -17.81 2.19
CA GLU A 42 -0.60 -17.70 1.04
C GLU A 42 -0.22 -16.56 0.07
N LEU A 43 0.33 -15.46 0.59
CA LEU A 43 0.75 -14.34 -0.27
C LEU A 43 1.94 -14.76 -1.13
N LYS A 44 2.90 -15.50 -0.55
CA LYS A 44 4.05 -16.01 -1.32
C LYS A 44 3.61 -16.97 -2.43
N THR A 45 2.63 -17.84 -2.17
CA THR A 45 2.12 -18.75 -3.21
C THR A 45 1.45 -18.00 -4.35
N LYS A 46 0.63 -16.99 -4.06
CA LYS A 46 0.01 -16.13 -5.10
C LYS A 46 1.06 -15.38 -5.93
N PHE A 47 2.11 -14.86 -5.30
CA PHE A 47 3.19 -14.17 -6.05
C PHE A 47 3.98 -15.12 -6.96
N ASN A 48 4.15 -16.38 -6.56
CA ASN A 48 4.79 -17.40 -7.40
C ASN A 48 3.95 -17.75 -8.63
N GLU A 49 2.61 -17.70 -8.55
CA GLU A 49 1.73 -17.85 -9.71
C GLU A 49 2.06 -16.78 -10.76
N TYR A 50 2.35 -15.54 -10.31
CA TYR A 50 2.81 -14.43 -11.16
C TYR A 50 4.23 -14.58 -11.73
N LYS A 51 4.92 -15.71 -11.50
CA LYS A 51 6.32 -15.96 -11.90
C LYS A 51 7.28 -14.86 -11.46
N ILE A 52 6.97 -14.19 -10.36
CA ILE A 52 7.82 -13.15 -9.75
C ILE A 52 9.01 -13.87 -9.13
N ASN A 53 10.19 -13.68 -9.73
CA ASN A 53 11.41 -14.31 -9.25
C ASN A 53 11.91 -13.64 -7.96
N ASP A 54 12.56 -14.40 -7.07
CA ASP A 54 13.19 -13.90 -5.85
C ASP A 54 14.16 -12.73 -6.12
N ASN A 55 14.77 -12.68 -7.30
CA ASN A 55 15.65 -11.57 -7.71
C ASN A 55 14.94 -10.20 -7.78
N LEU A 56 13.63 -10.16 -8.11
CA LEU A 56 12.83 -8.92 -8.13
C LEU A 56 12.54 -8.41 -6.71
N LEU A 57 12.51 -9.32 -5.73
CA LEU A 57 12.23 -9.02 -4.34
C LEU A 57 13.53 -8.92 -3.50
N SER A 58 14.68 -9.30 -4.06
CA SER A 58 15.92 -9.52 -3.31
C SER A 58 16.41 -8.27 -2.55
N SER A 59 16.07 -8.21 -1.27
CA SER A 59 16.72 -7.31 -0.32
C SER A 59 16.73 -7.97 1.05
N ASN A 60 17.92 -8.39 1.51
CA ASN A 60 18.08 -8.73 2.92
C ASN A 60 17.73 -7.49 3.76
N THR A 61 16.57 -7.50 4.41
CA THR A 61 16.09 -6.35 5.18
C THR A 61 16.87 -6.22 6.48
N LEU A 62 17.73 -5.21 6.58
CA LEU A 62 18.52 -4.93 7.79
C LEU A 62 17.66 -4.35 8.94
N PHE A 63 16.48 -3.83 8.60
CA PHE A 63 15.56 -3.16 9.52
C PHE A 63 14.12 -3.61 9.26
N ASN A 64 13.27 -3.48 10.30
CA ASN A 64 11.83 -3.65 10.16
C ASN A 64 11.22 -2.36 9.57
N TYR A 65 11.34 -2.17 8.26
CA TYR A 65 10.86 -0.96 7.58
C TYR A 65 9.38 -0.65 7.79
N PRO A 66 8.44 -1.62 7.74
CA PRO A 66 7.02 -1.36 8.05
C PRO A 66 6.81 -0.60 9.36
N SER A 67 7.54 -0.98 10.42
CA SER A 67 7.38 -0.39 11.75
C SER A 67 7.70 1.12 11.84
N PHE A 68 8.39 1.67 10.83
CA PHE A 68 8.75 3.08 10.80
C PHE A 68 7.69 3.97 10.16
N ILE A 69 6.70 3.41 9.47
CA ILE A 69 5.63 4.17 8.82
C ILE A 69 4.81 4.89 9.91
N LYS A 70 4.76 6.22 9.84
CA LYS A 70 3.91 7.07 10.71
C LYS A 70 2.89 7.88 9.94
N TYR A 71 3.07 8.05 8.63
CA TYR A 71 2.17 8.79 7.76
C TYR A 71 1.69 7.88 6.64
N LEU A 72 0.38 7.86 6.40
CA LEU A 72 -0.20 7.15 5.27
C LEU A 72 -1.24 8.04 4.60
N ASN A 73 -0.99 8.40 3.33
CA ASN A 73 -2.00 8.94 2.45
C ASN A 73 -2.49 7.82 1.53
N THR A 74 -3.81 7.62 1.47
CA THR A 74 -4.42 6.50 0.75
C THR A 74 -4.23 6.60 -0.76
N TRP A 75 -4.33 7.80 -1.33
CA TRP A 75 -4.12 8.03 -2.76
C TRP A 75 -2.65 7.79 -3.15
N GLU A 76 -1.71 8.32 -2.38
CA GLU A 76 -0.27 8.13 -2.61
C GLU A 76 0.13 6.67 -2.48
N PHE A 77 -0.41 5.97 -1.48
CA PHE A 77 -0.21 4.54 -1.28
C PHE A 77 -0.69 3.73 -2.48
N ILE A 78 -1.97 3.88 -2.86
CA ILE A 78 -2.59 3.16 -3.98
C ILE A 78 -1.84 3.45 -5.28
N SER A 79 -1.52 4.73 -5.52
CA SER A 79 -0.79 5.16 -6.72
C SER A 79 0.61 4.57 -6.78
N SER A 80 1.35 4.56 -5.67
CA SER A 80 2.69 3.99 -5.62
C SER A 80 2.67 2.48 -5.87
N ALA A 81 1.73 1.76 -5.23
CA ALA A 81 1.54 0.34 -5.42
C ALA A 81 1.20 0.01 -6.88
N LYS A 82 0.29 0.78 -7.48
CA LYS A 82 -0.09 0.65 -8.88
C LYS A 82 1.10 0.86 -9.82
N ARG A 83 1.88 1.93 -9.64
CA ARG A 83 3.05 2.20 -10.51
C ARG A 83 4.09 1.08 -10.42
N TRP A 84 4.40 0.63 -9.22
CA TRP A 84 5.32 -0.50 -9.06
C TRP A 84 4.78 -1.78 -9.71
N SER A 85 3.49 -2.06 -9.58
CA SER A 85 2.89 -3.23 -10.23
C SER A 85 2.93 -3.14 -11.76
N GLU A 86 2.63 -1.97 -12.34
CA GLU A 86 2.72 -1.72 -13.79
C GLU A 86 4.16 -1.96 -14.30
N ASP A 87 5.17 -1.45 -13.59
CA ASP A 87 6.59 -1.62 -13.95
C ASP A 87 7.03 -3.10 -13.89
N VAL A 88 6.63 -3.81 -12.84
CA VAL A 88 6.91 -5.25 -12.70
C VAL A 88 6.19 -6.05 -13.77
N PHE A 89 4.90 -5.76 -14.00
CA PHE A 89 4.09 -6.45 -15.00
C PHE A 89 4.66 -6.27 -16.41
N ARG A 90 5.04 -5.04 -16.79
CA ARG A 90 5.71 -4.75 -18.08
C ARG A 90 7.03 -5.50 -18.23
N THR A 91 7.78 -5.64 -17.13
CA THR A 91 9.04 -6.39 -17.11
C THR A 91 8.78 -7.89 -17.32
N LEU A 92 7.75 -8.45 -16.68
CA LEU A 92 7.32 -9.83 -16.86
C LEU A 92 6.82 -10.07 -18.29
N GLU A 93 6.02 -9.16 -18.84
CA GLU A 93 5.51 -9.21 -20.22
C GLU A 93 6.63 -9.22 -21.25
N SER A 94 7.61 -8.33 -21.10
CA SER A 94 8.78 -8.33 -21.97
C SER A 94 9.58 -9.63 -21.89
N LYS A 95 9.63 -10.28 -20.72
CA LYS A 95 10.42 -11.50 -20.48
C LYS A 95 9.70 -12.77 -20.93
N TYR A 96 8.37 -12.80 -20.83
CA TYR A 96 7.57 -14.01 -20.97
C TYR A 96 6.47 -13.92 -22.04
N LYS A 97 6.54 -12.91 -22.94
CA LYS A 97 5.77 -12.55 -24.16
C LYS A 97 4.63 -13.44 -24.71
N SER A 98 4.60 -14.75 -24.45
CA SER A 98 3.62 -15.72 -24.92
C SER A 98 2.90 -16.49 -23.80
N SER A 99 3.13 -16.17 -22.51
CA SER A 99 2.66 -16.99 -21.37
C SER A 99 1.97 -16.20 -20.25
N LEU A 100 1.49 -14.99 -20.58
CA LEU A 100 0.68 -14.14 -19.69
C LEU A 100 -0.82 -14.30 -19.88
N GLU A 101 -1.29 -15.06 -20.88
CA GLU A 101 -2.74 -15.31 -21.04
C GLU A 101 -3.36 -16.03 -19.83
N ASP A 102 -2.54 -16.81 -19.09
CA ASP A 102 -2.95 -17.50 -17.84
C ASP A 102 -2.68 -16.69 -16.56
N LEU A 103 -1.96 -15.58 -16.68
CA LEU A 103 -1.58 -14.70 -15.58
C LEU A 103 -2.61 -13.56 -15.56
N GLY A 104 -3.37 -13.41 -14.47
CA GLY A 104 -4.46 -12.44 -14.36
C GLY A 104 -4.11 -11.01 -14.84
N SER A 105 -5.13 -10.15 -14.96
CA SER A 105 -4.94 -8.82 -15.53
C SER A 105 -3.95 -7.97 -14.73
N GLU A 106 -3.35 -6.96 -15.37
CA GLU A 106 -2.51 -5.95 -14.69
C GLU A 106 -3.23 -5.30 -13.50
N SER A 107 -4.55 -5.09 -13.61
CA SER A 107 -5.40 -4.64 -12.51
C SER A 107 -5.43 -5.64 -11.35
N ASP A 108 -5.63 -6.93 -11.62
CA ASP A 108 -5.67 -7.96 -10.58
C ASP A 108 -4.34 -8.04 -9.83
N PHE A 109 -3.23 -7.91 -10.56
CA PHE A 109 -1.91 -7.86 -9.98
C PHE A 109 -1.73 -6.62 -9.08
N GLY A 110 -2.15 -5.45 -9.53
CA GLY A 110 -2.11 -4.22 -8.72
C GLY A 110 -2.90 -4.34 -7.41
N ILE A 111 -4.10 -4.94 -7.45
CA ILE A 111 -4.92 -5.19 -6.25
C ILE A 111 -4.21 -6.15 -5.30
N LEU A 112 -3.59 -7.20 -5.84
CA LEU A 112 -2.81 -8.16 -5.04
C LEU A 112 -1.67 -7.45 -4.30
N ILE A 113 -0.94 -6.55 -4.98
CA ILE A 113 0.13 -5.76 -4.36
C ILE A 113 -0.42 -4.88 -3.23
N GLN A 114 -1.47 -4.11 -3.50
CA GLN A 114 -2.09 -3.21 -2.50
C GLN A 114 -2.57 -3.98 -1.27
N THR A 115 -3.30 -5.08 -1.48
CA THR A 115 -3.82 -5.94 -0.42
C THR A 115 -2.68 -6.56 0.38
N SER A 116 -1.62 -7.02 -0.28
CA SER A 116 -0.47 -7.64 0.38
C SER A 116 0.28 -6.65 1.26
N LEU A 117 0.53 -5.43 0.75
CA LEU A 117 1.15 -4.36 1.54
C LEU A 117 0.33 -4.00 2.77
N LEU A 118 -0.99 -3.88 2.63
CA LEU A 118 -1.87 -3.58 3.76
C LEU A 118 -1.85 -4.69 4.81
N LYS A 119 -1.90 -5.97 4.38
CA LYS A 119 -1.76 -7.11 5.29
C LYS A 119 -0.42 -7.10 6.03
N ILE A 120 0.69 -6.85 5.34
CA ILE A 120 2.01 -6.70 5.98
C ILE A 120 1.97 -5.62 7.06
N PHE A 121 1.33 -4.48 6.78
CA PHE A 121 1.26 -3.38 7.74
C PHE A 121 0.39 -3.72 8.95
N ILE A 122 -0.72 -4.42 8.75
CA ILE A 122 -1.58 -4.91 9.84
C ILE A 122 -0.82 -5.94 10.70
N GLU A 123 -0.19 -6.93 10.08
CA GLU A 123 0.58 -7.99 10.77
C GLU A 123 1.79 -7.44 11.54
N ASN A 124 2.40 -6.35 11.05
CA ASN A 124 3.50 -5.66 11.73
C ASN A 124 3.01 -4.66 12.79
N GLU A 125 1.70 -4.58 13.03
CA GLU A 125 1.07 -3.68 14.00
C GLU A 125 1.59 -2.23 13.85
N ILE A 126 1.66 -1.74 12.60
CA ILE A 126 2.25 -0.42 12.35
C ILE A 126 1.48 0.65 13.11
N ASN A 127 2.22 1.60 13.66
CA ASN A 127 1.67 2.66 14.48
C ASN A 127 1.64 3.97 13.70
N ILE A 128 0.58 4.18 12.94
CA ILE A 128 0.34 5.39 12.13
C ILE A 128 -0.13 6.52 13.06
N HIS A 129 0.51 7.70 12.91
CA HIS A 129 0.09 8.92 13.60
C HIS A 129 -0.77 9.82 12.72
N THR A 130 -0.57 9.79 11.40
CA THR A 130 -1.32 10.61 10.45
C THR A 130 -1.88 9.74 9.34
N LEU A 131 -3.20 9.72 9.23
CA LEU A 131 -3.91 9.08 8.12
C LEU A 131 -4.58 10.17 7.29
N GLU A 132 -4.30 10.18 6.00
CA GLU A 132 -4.96 11.06 5.02
C GLU A 132 -5.74 10.19 4.04
N ILE A 133 -7.06 10.26 4.17
CA ILE A 133 -8.00 9.61 3.27
C ILE A 133 -8.23 10.57 2.11
N GLU A 134 -7.49 10.34 1.02
CA GLU A 134 -7.54 11.13 -0.20
C GLU A 134 -7.97 10.27 -1.40
N THR A 135 -8.79 10.86 -2.28
CA THR A 135 -9.17 10.28 -3.58
C THR A 135 -9.07 11.36 -4.65
N LYS A 136 -8.20 11.17 -5.66
CA LYS A 136 -8.06 12.13 -6.77
C LYS A 136 -8.69 11.66 -8.09
N SER A 137 -9.10 10.40 -8.19
CA SER A 137 -9.63 9.80 -9.43
C SER A 137 -10.96 9.09 -9.21
N TYR A 138 -11.83 9.12 -10.23
CA TYR A 138 -13.08 8.36 -10.27
C TYR A 138 -12.87 6.84 -10.47
N PHE A 139 -11.66 6.43 -10.85
CA PHE A 139 -11.34 5.04 -11.23
C PHE A 139 -10.64 4.24 -10.14
N ASP A 140 -10.61 4.72 -8.91
CA ASP A 140 -10.10 3.96 -7.77
C ASP A 140 -11.18 2.97 -7.31
N ILE A 141 -11.58 2.05 -8.20
CA ILE A 141 -12.67 1.08 -7.98
C ILE A 141 -12.43 0.21 -6.73
N TYR A 142 -11.17 0.07 -6.32
CA TYR A 142 -10.74 -0.73 -5.18
C TYR A 142 -10.51 0.10 -3.91
N PHE A 143 -10.79 1.41 -3.95
CA PHE A 143 -10.67 2.28 -2.79
C PHE A 143 -11.64 1.87 -1.68
N GLU A 144 -12.83 1.39 -2.05
CA GLU A 144 -13.87 0.93 -1.12
C GLU A 144 -13.38 -0.29 -0.33
N ASP A 145 -12.91 -1.33 -1.02
CA ASP A 145 -12.35 -2.54 -0.40
C ASP A 145 -11.14 -2.21 0.49
N PHE A 146 -10.28 -1.30 0.03
CA PHE A 146 -9.12 -0.84 0.78
C PHE A 146 -9.51 -0.14 2.09
N LEU A 147 -10.49 0.78 2.03
CA LEU A 147 -11.02 1.44 3.22
C LEU A 147 -11.70 0.44 4.15
N GLU A 148 -12.47 -0.51 3.63
CA GLU A 148 -13.11 -1.53 4.45
C GLU A 148 -12.07 -2.33 5.24
N LEU A 149 -10.98 -2.77 4.59
CA LEU A 149 -9.88 -3.47 5.25
C LEU A 149 -9.24 -2.63 6.35
N ILE A 150 -8.97 -1.34 6.11
CA ILE A 150 -8.45 -0.45 7.17
C ILE A 150 -9.43 -0.37 8.34
N LEU A 151 -10.72 -0.18 8.06
CA LEU A 151 -11.75 0.02 9.07
C LEU A 151 -12.10 -1.24 9.88
N GLN A 152 -11.86 -2.43 9.33
CA GLN A 152 -12.00 -3.70 10.05
C GLN A 152 -10.84 -3.94 11.04
N ASN A 153 -9.69 -3.31 10.82
CA ASN A 153 -8.50 -3.49 11.65
C ASN A 153 -8.34 -2.34 12.64
N THR A 154 -9.06 -2.41 13.77
CA THR A 154 -9.07 -1.36 14.81
C THR A 154 -7.67 -1.02 15.35
N ASN A 155 -6.77 -2.02 15.44
CA ASN A 155 -5.37 -1.80 15.82
C ASN A 155 -4.59 -0.98 14.80
N PHE A 156 -5.02 -0.89 13.53
CA PHE A 156 -4.37 -0.05 12.54
C PHE A 156 -4.69 1.44 12.76
N ILE A 157 -5.86 1.74 13.34
CA ILE A 157 -6.38 3.11 13.48
C ILE A 157 -6.28 3.68 14.91
N HIS A 158 -6.00 2.85 15.92
CA HIS A 158 -6.08 3.24 17.34
C HIS A 158 -5.18 4.40 17.78
N ASN A 159 -4.05 4.63 17.10
CA ASN A 159 -3.06 5.65 17.47
C ASN A 159 -3.03 6.87 16.52
N ILE A 160 -4.02 6.97 15.62
CA ILE A 160 -4.11 8.10 14.70
C ILE A 160 -4.35 9.38 15.52
N LYS A 161 -3.44 10.34 15.36
CA LYS A 161 -3.51 11.68 15.96
C LYS A 161 -4.09 12.70 15.00
N ASN A 162 -3.79 12.54 13.71
CA ASN A 162 -4.24 13.43 12.65
C ASN A 162 -4.99 12.62 11.59
N LEU A 163 -6.27 12.91 11.42
CA LEU A 163 -7.07 12.38 10.32
C LEU A 163 -7.41 13.51 9.35
N LYS A 164 -7.06 13.35 8.08
CA LYS A 164 -7.43 14.26 6.99
C LYS A 164 -8.32 13.53 6.00
N LEU A 165 -9.34 14.23 5.50
CA LEU A 165 -10.30 13.69 4.53
C LEU A 165 -10.37 14.64 3.33
N SER A 166 -9.99 14.14 2.15
CA SER A 166 -10.05 14.84 0.86
C SER A 166 -10.66 13.90 -0.18
N VAL A 167 -12.00 13.83 -0.18
CA VAL A 167 -12.75 12.80 -0.93
C VAL A 167 -13.65 13.45 -1.98
N LEU A 168 -13.71 12.87 -3.19
CA LEU A 168 -14.62 13.30 -4.25
C LEU A 168 -16.08 13.06 -3.85
N ILE A 169 -16.96 14.00 -4.20
CA ILE A 169 -18.36 14.11 -3.71
C ILE A 169 -19.17 12.79 -3.78
N ARG A 170 -18.96 11.91 -4.76
CA ARG A 170 -19.69 10.62 -4.85
C ARG A 170 -19.30 9.63 -3.75
N ILE A 171 -18.02 9.55 -3.38
CA ILE A 171 -17.53 8.67 -2.31
C ILE A 171 -17.94 9.24 -0.95
N PHE A 172 -18.04 10.58 -0.82
CA PHE A 172 -18.60 11.22 0.38
C PHE A 172 -20.03 10.74 0.70
N PHE A 173 -20.92 10.61 -0.30
CA PHE A 173 -22.26 10.07 -0.09
C PHE A 173 -22.26 8.60 0.35
N PHE A 174 -21.26 7.81 -0.09
CA PHE A 174 -21.11 6.42 0.31
C PHE A 174 -20.52 6.24 1.71
N ILE A 175 -19.50 7.02 2.08
CA ILE A 175 -19.01 7.09 3.47
C ILE A 175 -20.19 7.44 4.39
N ASN A 176 -21.06 8.37 3.97
CA ASN A 176 -22.29 8.68 4.70
C ASN A 176 -23.32 7.53 4.70
N HIS A 177 -23.43 6.75 3.63
CA HIS A 177 -24.29 5.56 3.59
C HIS A 177 -23.80 4.45 4.52
N TYR A 178 -22.49 4.21 4.58
CA TYR A 178 -21.85 3.35 5.58
C TYR A 178 -21.99 3.91 7.00
N HIS A 179 -21.96 5.24 7.17
CA HIS A 179 -22.24 5.87 8.46
C HIS A 179 -23.64 5.58 8.99
N TYR A 180 -24.64 5.34 8.13
CA TYR A 180 -25.97 4.92 8.59
C TYR A 180 -25.99 3.47 9.12
N GLN A 181 -25.06 2.60 8.70
CA GLN A 181 -24.91 1.25 9.26
C GLN A 181 -23.86 1.17 10.39
N LYS A 182 -22.96 2.17 10.50
CA LYS A 182 -21.98 2.36 11.57
C LYS A 182 -22.13 3.73 12.24
N ILE A 183 -23.31 4.00 12.81
CA ILE A 183 -23.53 5.15 13.72
C ILE A 183 -22.55 5.11 14.93
N ILE A 184 -21.83 4.00 15.15
CA ILE A 184 -20.91 3.81 16.26
C ILE A 184 -19.50 4.41 16.04
N ILE A 185 -19.04 4.67 14.80
CA ILE A 185 -17.65 5.15 14.60
C ILE A 185 -17.51 6.69 14.60
N VAL A 186 -18.60 7.45 14.42
CA VAL A 186 -18.56 8.93 14.53
C VAL A 186 -18.61 9.42 15.97
N GLN A 187 -18.81 8.53 16.94
CA GLN A 187 -18.67 8.83 18.38
C GLN A 187 -17.32 8.42 18.97
N ILE A 188 -16.34 8.06 18.13
CA ILE A 188 -14.95 7.77 18.56
C ILE A 188 -13.96 8.70 17.83
N LEU A 189 -14.35 9.97 17.73
CA LEU A 189 -13.50 11.15 17.94
C LEU A 189 -14.18 11.99 19.02
#